data_AF-N4TSB9-F1
#
_entry.id   AF-N4TSB9-F1
#
_cell.length_a   1.000
_cell.length_b   1.000
_cell.length_c   1.000
_cell.angle_alpha   90.00
_cell.angle_beta   90.00
_cell.angle_gamma   90.00
#
_symmetry.space_group_name_H-M   'P 1'
#
loop_
_entity.id
_entity.type
_entity.pdbx_description
1 polymer ?
#
loop_
_entity_poly.entity_id
_entity_poly.type
_entity_poly.pdbx_seq_one_letter_code
_entity_poly.pdbx_strand_id
1 'polypeptide(L)'
;MSQLFEPKPGQETLFIFDKTPTYLFRLHVPRSKGDTSTVHVMAPAFLGRTAYHRDGLPCGKGFLQLPTKMATSRLKDHLRWECNYLNKSPYNLMSWSSSLLFLLQYALHRHTTDFETKPQFPNIKIIMIDTRDFPEQTFLRDLDALEWLHEDLDPEFKRLYNYRNGRFYFGEYLTQGYLDITGKCVEMTMLATC
;
A
#
# COMPACT_ATOMS: atom_id res chain seq x y z
N MET A 1 -5.93 7.49 18.02
CA MET A 1 -5.99 6.79 16.71
C MET A 1 -5.74 5.32 16.97
N SER A 2 -6.50 4.43 16.35
CA SER A 2 -6.30 2.98 16.49
C SER A 2 -5.09 2.52 15.67
N GLN A 3 -4.39 1.51 16.18
CA GLN A 3 -3.40 0.75 15.41
C GLN A 3 -4.08 0.20 14.14
N LEU A 4 -3.37 0.19 13.01
CA LEU A 4 -3.95 -0.35 11.78
C LEU A 4 -3.70 -1.83 11.64
N PHE A 5 -2.47 -2.29 11.91
CA PHE A 5 -2.11 -3.70 11.88
C PHE A 5 -2.10 -4.27 13.29
N GLU A 6 -2.82 -5.36 13.47
CA GLU A 6 -2.86 -6.10 14.73
C GLU A 6 -2.33 -7.50 14.44
N PRO A 7 -1.08 -7.84 14.83
CA PRO A 7 -0.58 -9.21 14.77
C PRO A 7 -1.44 -10.15 15.64
N LYS A 8 -1.50 -11.44 15.30
CA LYS A 8 -2.10 -12.42 16.20
C LYS A 8 -1.18 -12.65 17.42
N PRO A 9 -1.73 -13.12 18.54
CA PRO A 9 -0.92 -13.52 19.70
C PRO A 9 0.22 -14.46 19.29
N GLY A 10 1.45 -14.10 19.64
CA GLY A 10 2.67 -14.84 19.32
C GLY A 10 3.29 -14.52 17.95
N GLN A 11 2.73 -13.57 17.18
CA GLN A 11 3.28 -13.10 15.90
C GLN A 11 3.91 -11.70 15.99
N GLU A 12 3.97 -11.10 17.18
CA GLU A 12 4.37 -9.72 17.38
C GLU A 12 5.81 -9.46 16.95
N THR A 13 6.70 -10.45 17.13
CA THR A 13 8.12 -10.36 16.77
C THR A 13 8.41 -10.68 15.31
N LEU A 14 7.40 -11.06 14.51
CA LEU A 14 7.57 -11.37 13.09
C LEU A 14 7.64 -10.12 12.21
N PHE A 15 7.29 -8.95 12.74
CA PHE A 15 7.18 -7.70 12.01
C PHE A 15 8.00 -6.61 12.69
N ILE A 16 8.67 -5.77 11.90
CA ILE A 16 9.55 -4.72 12.41
C ILE A 16 8.86 -3.36 12.26
N PHE A 17 8.03 -3.01 13.25
CA PHE A 17 7.28 -1.76 13.23
C PHE A 17 8.09 -0.54 13.69
N ASP A 18 9.15 -0.75 14.47
CA ASP A 18 10.01 0.28 15.07
C ASP A 18 10.99 0.92 14.08
N LYS A 19 11.18 0.33 12.90
CA LYS A 19 12.09 0.84 11.85
C LYS A 19 11.37 1.55 10.71
N THR A 20 10.17 2.07 10.96
CA THR A 20 9.47 2.88 9.97
C THR A 20 10.25 4.18 9.70
N PRO A 21 10.56 4.53 8.43
CA PRO A 21 11.24 5.77 8.09
C PRO A 21 10.44 6.98 8.54
N THR A 22 11.12 8.06 8.93
CA THR A 22 10.48 9.30 9.41
C THR A 22 9.47 9.86 8.41
N TYR A 23 9.76 9.77 7.11
CA TYR A 23 8.86 10.24 6.07
C TYR A 23 8.42 9.10 5.15
N LEU A 24 7.12 9.05 4.91
CA LEU A 24 6.54 8.22 3.87
C LEU A 24 5.79 9.10 2.88
N PHE A 25 5.82 8.67 1.63
CA PHE A 25 5.25 9.37 0.50
C PHE A 25 4.21 8.49 -0.19
N ARG A 26 3.11 9.08 -0.66
CA ARG A 26 2.11 8.39 -1.47
C ARG A 26 1.80 9.21 -2.71
N LEU A 27 1.97 8.58 -3.87
CA LEU A 27 1.51 9.13 -5.13
C LEU A 27 0.00 8.92 -5.27
N HIS A 28 -0.71 9.99 -5.62
CA HIS A 28 -2.11 9.99 -5.98
C HIS A 28 -2.26 10.56 -7.40
N VAL A 29 -2.82 9.76 -8.30
CA VAL A 29 -3.19 10.18 -9.64
C VAL A 29 -4.68 9.92 -9.89
N PRO A 30 -5.33 10.62 -10.83
CA PRO A 30 -6.69 10.29 -11.24
C PRO A 30 -6.81 8.80 -11.57
N ARG A 31 -7.85 8.15 -11.05
CA ARG A 31 -8.11 6.70 -11.18
C ARG A 31 -7.16 5.78 -10.39
N SER A 32 -6.28 6.33 -9.53
CA SER A 32 -5.64 5.53 -8.47
C SER A 32 -6.72 4.79 -7.67
N LYS A 33 -6.43 3.56 -7.25
CA LYS A 33 -7.34 2.79 -6.41
C LYS A 33 -7.30 3.30 -4.97
N GLY A 34 -8.46 3.15 -4.32
CA GLY A 34 -8.71 3.70 -2.99
C GLY A 34 -9.02 5.18 -3.09
N ASP A 35 -9.17 5.81 -1.94
CA ASP A 35 -9.36 7.25 -1.84
C ASP A 35 -8.18 7.87 -1.09
N THR A 36 -7.75 9.04 -1.51
CA THR A 36 -6.54 9.70 -1.00
C THR A 36 -6.72 11.20 -1.10
N SER A 37 -6.61 11.88 0.04
CA SER A 37 -6.78 13.32 0.20
C SER A 37 -5.89 13.81 1.34
N THR A 38 -5.93 15.11 1.66
CA THR A 38 -5.21 15.67 2.82
C THR A 38 -5.89 15.39 4.16
N VAL A 39 -7.03 14.69 4.16
CA VAL A 39 -7.74 14.29 5.38
C VAL A 39 -7.66 12.77 5.62
N HIS A 40 -7.58 11.96 4.56
CA HIS A 40 -7.48 10.52 4.72
C HIS A 40 -6.78 9.78 3.58
N VAL A 41 -6.35 8.56 3.89
CA VAL A 41 -5.98 7.53 2.92
C VAL A 41 -6.79 6.27 3.20
N MET A 42 -7.56 5.82 2.22
CA MET A 42 -8.58 4.78 2.40
C MET A 42 -8.46 3.68 1.34
N ALA A 43 -8.33 2.44 1.81
CA ALA A 43 -8.27 1.26 0.96
C ALA A 43 -9.60 1.01 0.22
N PRO A 44 -9.57 0.48 -1.02
CA PRO A 44 -10.77 0.12 -1.77
C PRO A 44 -11.79 -0.72 -0.98
N ALA A 45 -11.32 -1.68 -0.17
CA ALA A 45 -12.19 -2.55 0.61
C ALA A 45 -12.93 -1.83 1.74
N PHE A 46 -12.45 -0.67 2.18
CA PHE A 46 -13.13 0.14 3.19
C PHE A 46 -14.32 0.90 2.60
N LEU A 47 -14.28 1.27 1.31
CA LEU A 47 -15.44 1.84 0.61
C LEU A 47 -16.51 0.77 0.38
N GLY A 48 -16.09 -0.43 0.00
CA GLY A 48 -16.97 -1.59 -0.21
C GLY A 48 -17.05 -2.51 1.00
N ARG A 49 -17.40 -2.00 2.20
CA ARG A 49 -17.35 -2.76 3.48
C ARG A 49 -18.09 -4.11 3.47
N THR A 50 -19.04 -4.29 2.58
CA THR A 50 -19.84 -5.52 2.42
C THR A 50 -19.30 -6.47 1.33
N ALA A 51 -18.21 -6.12 0.66
CA ALA A 51 -17.61 -6.94 -0.39
C ALA A 51 -16.86 -8.14 0.20
N TYR A 52 -17.03 -9.30 -0.43
CA TYR A 52 -16.30 -10.51 -0.12
C TYR A 52 -15.20 -10.75 -1.15
N HIS A 53 -14.07 -11.26 -0.67
CA HIS A 53 -12.98 -11.66 -1.55
C HIS A 53 -13.30 -13.03 -2.17
N ARG A 54 -12.64 -13.39 -3.28
CA ARG A 54 -12.77 -14.71 -3.93
C ARG A 54 -12.45 -15.91 -3.01
N ASP A 55 -11.82 -15.65 -1.87
CA ASP A 55 -11.54 -16.65 -0.83
C ASP A 55 -12.70 -16.86 0.16
N GLY A 56 -13.83 -16.15 -0.01
CA GLY A 56 -15.00 -16.23 0.85
C GLY A 56 -14.91 -15.39 2.13
N LEU A 57 -13.80 -14.70 2.40
CA LEU A 57 -13.65 -13.83 3.57
C LEU A 57 -13.91 -12.36 3.20
N PRO A 58 -14.37 -11.53 4.15
CA PRO A 58 -14.58 -10.10 3.90
C PRO A 58 -13.34 -9.41 3.33
N CYS A 59 -13.52 -8.52 2.36
CA CYS A 59 -12.40 -7.79 1.75
C CYS A 59 -11.68 -6.93 2.78
N GLY A 60 -12.44 -6.26 3.66
CA GLY A 60 -11.91 -5.40 4.74
C GLY A 60 -11.34 -6.13 5.95
N LYS A 61 -11.25 -7.47 5.93
CA LYS A 61 -10.64 -8.22 7.03
C LYS A 61 -9.16 -7.82 7.18
N GLY A 62 -8.73 -7.59 8.41
CA GLY A 62 -7.36 -7.19 8.74
C GLY A 62 -6.34 -8.19 8.17
N PHE A 63 -5.31 -7.67 7.50
CA PHE A 63 -4.34 -8.45 6.75
C PHE A 63 -3.64 -9.51 7.62
N LEU A 64 -3.12 -9.11 8.78
CA LEU A 64 -2.47 -10.02 9.73
C LEU A 64 -3.44 -10.99 10.43
N GLN A 65 -4.74 -10.74 10.33
CA GLN A 65 -5.80 -11.59 10.89
C GLN A 65 -6.27 -12.68 9.89
N LEU A 66 -5.75 -12.68 8.66
CA LEU A 66 -6.07 -13.70 7.67
C LEU A 66 -5.35 -15.02 7.94
N PRO A 67 -5.87 -16.17 7.48
CA PRO A 67 -5.08 -17.38 7.32
C PRO A 67 -3.92 -17.14 6.35
N THR A 68 -2.74 -17.74 6.60
CA THR A 68 -1.50 -17.51 5.84
C THR A 68 -1.71 -17.58 4.33
N LYS A 69 -2.30 -18.68 3.84
CA LYS A 69 -2.64 -18.86 2.42
C LYS A 69 -3.46 -17.71 1.81
N MET A 70 -4.38 -17.12 2.57
CA MET A 70 -5.20 -16.00 2.11
C MET A 70 -4.45 -14.67 2.19
N ALA A 71 -3.63 -14.47 3.23
CA ALA A 71 -2.71 -13.34 3.32
C ALA A 71 -1.74 -13.33 2.13
N THR A 72 -1.11 -14.47 1.81
CA THR A 72 -0.21 -14.63 0.64
C THR A 72 -0.92 -14.28 -0.65
N SER A 73 -2.11 -14.83 -0.89
CA SER A 73 -2.91 -14.57 -2.08
C SER A 73 -3.25 -13.07 -2.22
N ARG A 74 -3.72 -12.43 -1.15
CA ARG A 74 -4.10 -11.00 -1.17
C ARG A 74 -2.89 -10.07 -1.28
N LEU A 75 -1.78 -10.37 -0.61
CA LEU A 75 -0.54 -9.59 -0.72
C LEU A 75 0.03 -9.69 -2.14
N LYS A 76 0.07 -10.90 -2.72
CA LYS A 76 0.54 -11.11 -4.09
C LYS A 76 -0.24 -10.29 -5.10
N ASP A 77 -1.58 -10.37 -5.03
CA ASP A 77 -2.47 -9.62 -5.89
C ASP A 77 -2.24 -8.09 -5.71
N HIS A 78 -2.11 -7.62 -4.46
CA HIS A 78 -1.83 -6.22 -4.15
C HIS A 78 -0.51 -5.73 -4.74
N LEU A 79 0.60 -6.43 -4.49
CA LEU A 79 1.94 -6.01 -4.92
C LEU A 79 2.15 -6.07 -6.44
N ARG A 80 1.32 -6.84 -7.16
CA ARG A 80 1.31 -6.91 -8.63
C ARG A 80 0.32 -5.96 -9.29
N TRP A 81 -0.44 -5.23 -8.48
CA TRP A 81 -1.43 -4.25 -8.95
C TRP A 81 -2.50 -4.92 -9.82
N GLU A 82 -2.83 -6.19 -9.55
CA GLU A 82 -3.76 -7.01 -10.34
C GLU A 82 -5.24 -6.63 -10.12
N CYS A 83 -5.55 -5.56 -9.38
CA CYS A 83 -6.93 -5.11 -9.11
C CYS A 83 -7.65 -4.53 -10.34
N ASN A 84 -6.94 -4.35 -11.45
CA ASN A 84 -7.50 -3.75 -12.66
C ASN A 84 -8.19 -4.77 -13.56
N TYR A 85 -8.09 -6.07 -13.25
CA TYR A 85 -8.80 -7.10 -13.99
C TYR A 85 -10.25 -7.23 -13.51
N LEU A 86 -11.18 -7.39 -14.46
CA LEU A 86 -12.57 -7.75 -14.19
C LEU A 86 -12.58 -8.98 -13.26
N ASN A 87 -13.45 -8.96 -12.24
CA ASN A 87 -13.64 -10.02 -11.24
C ASN A 87 -12.57 -10.13 -10.13
N LYS A 88 -11.69 -9.15 -9.94
CA LYS A 88 -10.79 -9.10 -8.78
C LYS A 88 -11.42 -8.29 -7.63
N SER A 89 -11.29 -8.82 -6.42
CA SER A 89 -11.86 -8.24 -5.20
C SER A 89 -11.07 -7.02 -4.72
N PRO A 90 -11.71 -6.02 -4.08
CA PRO A 90 -11.02 -4.83 -3.59
C PRO A 90 -9.99 -5.15 -2.50
N TYR A 91 -8.84 -4.49 -2.54
CA TYR A 91 -7.80 -4.63 -1.52
C TYR A 91 -8.12 -3.83 -0.26
N ASN A 92 -7.69 -4.37 0.88
CA ASN A 92 -7.69 -3.65 2.15
C ASN A 92 -6.38 -2.91 2.42
N LEU A 93 -5.47 -2.84 1.45
CA LEU A 93 -4.12 -2.30 1.61
C LEU A 93 -3.95 -1.04 0.77
N MET A 94 -3.09 -0.13 1.24
CA MET A 94 -2.70 1.09 0.54
C MET A 94 -1.18 1.24 0.60
N SER A 95 -0.57 1.46 -0.56
CA SER A 95 0.90 1.59 -0.67
C SER A 95 1.39 3.00 -0.36
N TRP A 96 2.54 3.04 0.29
CA TRP A 96 3.40 4.18 0.57
C TRP A 96 4.81 3.82 0.11
N SER A 97 5.65 4.81 -0.12
CA SER A 97 7.07 4.62 -0.43
C SER A 97 7.92 5.49 0.49
N SER A 98 9.06 4.97 0.92
CA SER A 98 10.11 5.74 1.57
C SER A 98 11.07 6.42 0.59
N SER A 99 10.84 6.29 -0.73
CA SER A 99 11.67 6.84 -1.79
C SER A 99 10.90 7.85 -2.62
N LEU A 100 11.10 9.14 -2.32
CA LEU A 100 10.53 10.23 -3.13
C LEU A 100 11.02 10.14 -4.59
N LEU A 101 12.29 9.80 -4.81
CA LEU A 101 12.86 9.63 -6.15
C LEU A 101 12.10 8.58 -6.98
N PHE A 102 11.79 7.43 -6.37
CA PHE A 102 10.99 6.40 -7.02
C PHE A 102 9.60 6.92 -7.39
N LEU A 103 8.92 7.62 -6.49
CA LEU A 103 7.60 8.18 -6.78
C LEU A 103 7.62 9.25 -7.86
N LEU A 104 8.67 10.08 -7.94
CA LEU A 104 8.82 11.05 -9.03
C LEU A 104 8.99 10.35 -10.38
N GLN A 105 9.82 9.31 -10.44
CA GLN A 105 9.95 8.49 -11.66
C GLN A 105 8.63 7.81 -12.02
N TYR A 106 7.92 7.27 -11.02
CA TYR A 106 6.63 6.63 -11.22
C TYR A 106 5.54 7.64 -11.64
N ALA A 107 5.56 8.86 -11.12
CA ALA A 107 4.68 9.96 -11.54
C ALA A 107 4.86 10.29 -13.02
N LEU A 108 6.12 10.44 -13.48
CA LEU A 108 6.45 10.65 -14.89
C LEU A 108 6.02 9.47 -15.77
N HIS A 109 6.23 8.23 -15.29
CA HIS A 109 5.73 7.04 -15.96
C HIS A 109 4.21 7.10 -16.13
N ARG A 110 3.45 7.32 -15.06
CA ARG A 110 1.97 7.42 -15.10
C ARG A 110 1.49 8.53 -16.03
N HIS A 111 2.13 9.70 -16.01
CA HIS A 111 1.83 10.79 -16.93
C HIS A 111 1.95 10.37 -18.41
N THR A 112 2.92 9.53 -18.73
CA THR A 112 3.22 9.15 -20.12
C THR A 112 2.48 7.90 -20.60
N THR A 113 2.20 6.94 -19.71
CA THR A 113 1.69 5.61 -20.05
C THR A 113 0.24 5.34 -19.71
N ASP A 114 -0.41 6.15 -18.85
CA ASP A 114 -1.82 5.96 -18.54
C ASP A 114 -2.70 6.20 -19.79
N PHE A 115 -3.78 5.43 -19.89
CA PHE A 115 -4.76 5.56 -20.97
C PHE A 115 -5.43 6.94 -20.99
N GLU A 116 -5.91 7.37 -22.16
CA GLU A 116 -6.54 8.68 -22.33
C GLU A 116 -7.78 8.88 -21.41
N THR A 117 -8.01 10.06 -20.84
CA THR A 117 -7.09 11.22 -20.83
C THR A 117 -5.92 10.99 -19.87
N LYS A 118 -4.70 11.23 -20.34
CA LYS A 118 -3.47 11.13 -19.52
C LYS A 118 -3.55 12.06 -18.31
N PRO A 119 -3.11 11.63 -17.12
CA PRO A 119 -3.14 12.48 -15.95
C PRO A 119 -2.19 13.66 -16.15
N GLN A 120 -2.76 14.86 -16.13
CA GLN A 120 -1.98 16.10 -16.21
C GLN A 120 -1.23 16.30 -14.89
N PHE A 121 -0.04 16.89 -14.99
CA PHE A 121 0.84 17.15 -13.86
C PHE A 121 0.20 17.80 -12.63
N PRO A 122 -0.68 18.83 -12.75
CA PRO A 122 -1.39 19.40 -11.60
C PRO A 122 -2.30 18.41 -10.86
N ASN A 123 -2.74 17.35 -11.56
CA ASN A 123 -3.57 16.29 -11.00
C ASN A 123 -2.75 15.13 -10.41
N ILE A 124 -1.43 15.13 -10.59
CA ILE A 124 -0.52 14.16 -9.98
C ILE A 124 -0.02 14.76 -8.67
N LYS A 125 -0.51 14.21 -7.56
CA LYS A 125 -0.26 14.67 -6.20
C LYS A 125 0.65 13.67 -5.48
N ILE A 126 1.56 14.18 -4.66
CA ILE A 126 2.34 13.39 -3.71
C ILE A 126 1.97 13.88 -2.31
N ILE A 127 1.45 12.98 -1.50
CA ILE A 127 1.23 13.21 -0.08
C ILE A 127 2.47 12.75 0.68
N MET A 128 3.01 13.61 1.53
CA MET A 128 4.07 13.28 2.49
C MET A 128 3.49 13.32 3.90
N ILE A 129 3.85 12.35 4.72
CA ILE A 129 3.52 12.30 6.15
C ILE A 129 4.77 12.12 6.99
N ASP A 130 4.75 12.61 8.23
CA ASP A 130 5.72 12.26 9.27
C ASP A 130 5.18 11.06 10.05
N THR A 131 5.87 9.93 10.01
CA THR A 131 5.37 8.67 10.58
C THR A 131 5.37 8.67 12.11
N ARG A 132 6.09 9.60 12.74
CA ARG A 132 6.13 9.76 14.20
C ARG A 132 4.83 10.31 14.78
N ASP A 133 4.00 10.94 13.94
CA ASP A 133 2.68 11.45 14.34
C ASP A 133 1.59 10.35 14.39
N PHE A 134 1.97 9.10 14.13
CA PHE A 134 1.07 7.95 14.08
C PHE A 134 1.45 6.90 15.13
N PRO A 135 0.47 6.13 15.64
CA PRO A 135 0.76 5.03 16.54
C PRO A 135 1.66 3.98 15.89
N GLU A 136 2.36 3.21 16.72
CA GLU A 136 3.02 1.98 16.27
C GLU A 136 2.04 1.07 15.53
N GLN A 137 2.57 0.19 14.66
CA GLN A 137 1.77 -0.74 13.86
C GLN A 137 0.79 -0.06 12.87
N THR A 138 1.00 1.21 12.56
CA THR A 138 0.26 1.89 11.47
C THR A 138 0.78 1.48 10.10
N PHE A 139 2.10 1.33 9.97
CA PHE A 139 2.78 1.03 8.70
C PHE A 139 3.44 -0.33 8.77
N LEU A 140 3.15 -1.19 7.80
CA LEU A 140 3.80 -2.49 7.64
C LEU A 140 4.72 -2.45 6.43
N ARG A 141 6.00 -2.76 6.61
CA ARG A 141 6.93 -2.89 5.48
C ARG A 141 6.54 -4.10 4.63
N ASP A 142 6.51 -3.92 3.30
CA ASP A 142 6.17 -5.00 2.38
C ASP A 142 7.12 -6.21 2.51
N LEU A 143 8.41 -5.96 2.73
CA LEU A 143 9.42 -7.00 2.91
C LEU A 143 9.20 -7.84 4.16
N ASP A 144 8.77 -7.24 5.27
CA ASP A 144 8.46 -8.00 6.49
C ASP A 144 7.23 -8.87 6.27
N ALA A 145 6.22 -8.36 5.54
CA ALA A 145 5.06 -9.13 5.16
C ALA A 145 5.40 -10.28 4.18
N LEU A 146 6.32 -10.04 3.23
CA LEU A 146 6.80 -11.06 2.31
C LEU A 146 7.63 -12.12 3.04
N GLU A 147 8.54 -11.71 3.94
CA GLU A 147 9.35 -12.60 4.78
C GLU A 147 8.45 -13.48 5.65
N TRP A 148 7.43 -12.92 6.29
CA TRP A 148 6.48 -13.73 7.06
C TRP A 148 5.77 -14.81 6.22
N LEU A 149 5.55 -14.55 4.93
CA LEU A 149 4.76 -15.41 4.04
C LEU A 149 5.61 -16.24 3.07
N HIS A 150 6.95 -16.10 3.09
CA HIS A 150 7.82 -16.64 2.05
C HIS A 150 7.91 -18.17 2.04
N GLU A 151 7.63 -18.82 3.18
CA GLU A 151 7.74 -20.28 3.33
C GLU A 151 6.61 -21.04 2.63
N ASP A 152 5.51 -20.36 2.27
CA ASP A 152 4.35 -20.98 1.60
C ASP A 152 4.54 -21.06 0.07
N LEU A 153 5.22 -22.13 -0.37
CA LEU A 153 5.05 -22.99 -1.57
C LEU A 153 4.67 -22.41 -2.97
N ASP A 154 4.50 -21.10 -3.16
CA ASP A 154 4.20 -20.49 -4.46
C ASP A 154 5.50 -19.97 -5.12
N PRO A 155 6.01 -20.61 -6.19
CA PRO A 155 7.23 -20.17 -6.88
C PRO A 155 7.17 -18.72 -7.35
N GLU A 156 5.96 -18.26 -7.68
CA GLU A 156 5.70 -16.90 -8.11
C GLU A 156 5.81 -15.86 -6.99
N PHE A 157 5.42 -16.24 -5.78
CA PHE A 157 5.56 -15.41 -4.59
C PHE A 157 7.02 -15.36 -4.15
N LYS A 158 7.72 -16.50 -4.17
CA LYS A 158 9.18 -16.57 -3.94
C LYS A 158 9.95 -15.70 -4.91
N ARG A 159 9.55 -15.67 -6.19
CA ARG A 159 10.14 -14.77 -7.19
C ARG A 159 9.92 -13.30 -6.84
N LEU A 160 8.72 -12.93 -6.41
CA LEU A 160 8.41 -11.56 -5.97
C LEU A 160 9.26 -11.15 -4.76
N TYR A 161 9.36 -12.03 -3.76
CA TYR A 161 10.23 -11.84 -2.60
C TYR A 161 11.68 -11.62 -3.02
N ASN A 162 12.25 -12.49 -3.88
CA ASN A 162 13.64 -12.35 -4.34
C ASN A 162 13.88 -11.05 -5.11
N TYR A 163 12.93 -10.59 -5.92
CA TYR A 163 13.04 -9.29 -6.60
C TYR A 163 13.07 -8.13 -5.61
N ARG A 164 12.17 -8.15 -4.62
CA ARG A 164 12.04 -7.11 -3.59
C ARG A 164 13.19 -7.12 -2.60
N ASN A 165 13.69 -8.28 -2.20
CA ASN A 165 14.82 -8.43 -1.28
C ASN A 165 16.19 -8.28 -1.99
N GLY A 166 16.17 -8.08 -3.31
CA GLY A 166 17.36 -7.87 -4.13
C GLY A 166 17.54 -6.40 -4.54
N ARG A 167 17.92 -6.19 -5.80
CA ARG A 167 18.27 -4.86 -6.34
C ARG A 167 17.07 -3.98 -6.69
N PHE A 168 15.84 -4.50 -6.61
CA PHE A 168 14.63 -3.81 -7.07
C PHE A 168 13.72 -3.37 -5.92
N TYR A 169 14.31 -3.09 -4.75
CA TYR A 169 13.57 -2.53 -3.62
C TYR A 169 13.38 -1.03 -3.77
N PHE A 170 12.13 -0.56 -3.69
CA PHE A 170 11.79 0.86 -3.75
C PHE A 170 11.15 1.40 -2.46
N GLY A 171 11.30 0.67 -1.34
CA GLY A 171 10.88 1.15 -0.04
C GLY A 171 9.38 1.16 0.19
N GLU A 172 8.66 0.09 -0.21
CA GLU A 172 7.20 0.04 -0.06
C GLU A 172 6.78 -0.23 1.39
N TYR A 173 5.82 0.57 1.88
CA TYR A 173 5.15 0.39 3.16
C TYR A 173 3.64 0.35 2.91
N LEU A 174 2.91 -0.35 3.76
CA LEU A 174 1.49 -0.61 3.62
C LEU A 174 0.75 0.01 4.79
N THR A 175 -0.41 0.59 4.52
CA THR A 175 -1.47 0.82 5.53
C THR A 175 -2.68 -0.04 5.17
N GLN A 176 -3.62 -0.21 6.10
CA GLN A 176 -4.86 -0.92 5.82
C GLN A 176 -6.13 -0.20 6.26
N GLY A 177 -7.24 -0.49 5.56
CA GLY A 177 -8.55 0.09 5.88
C GLY A 177 -8.58 1.60 5.67
N TYR A 178 -8.60 2.36 6.76
CA TYR A 178 -8.71 3.82 6.76
C TYR A 178 -7.65 4.44 7.66
N LEU A 179 -6.90 5.39 7.12
CA LEU A 179 -5.94 6.20 7.84
C LEU A 179 -6.39 7.67 7.81
N ASP A 180 -6.63 8.24 8.99
CA ASP A 180 -6.82 9.68 9.16
C ASP A 180 -5.48 10.40 9.15
N ILE A 181 -5.29 11.31 8.20
CA ILE A 181 -4.07 12.13 8.04
C ILE A 181 -4.35 13.62 8.19
N THR A 182 -5.52 13.99 8.72
CA THR A 182 -5.93 15.38 8.92
C THR A 182 -4.89 16.14 9.73
N GLY A 183 -4.31 17.19 9.14
CA GLY A 183 -3.28 18.02 9.78
C GLY A 183 -1.92 17.35 9.97
N LYS A 184 -1.70 16.14 9.41
CA LYS A 184 -0.47 15.35 9.55
C LYS A 184 0.24 15.09 8.22
N CYS A 185 -0.12 15.85 7.19
CA CYS A 185 0.42 15.66 5.86
C CYS A 185 0.68 16.98 5.14
N VAL A 186 1.59 16.92 4.17
CA VAL A 186 1.78 17.95 3.15
C VAL A 186 1.41 17.34 1.79
N GLU A 187 0.66 18.08 0.98
CA GLU A 187 0.41 17.74 -0.42
C GLU A 187 1.34 18.55 -1.32
N MET A 188 1.98 17.88 -2.26
CA MET A 188 2.79 18.47 -3.31
C MET A 188 2.18 18.09 -4.67
N THR A 189 2.19 19.00 -5.63
CA THR A 189 1.80 18.73 -7.02
C THR A 189 3.01 18.80 -7.92
N MET A 190 3.01 18.03 -9.00
CA MET A 190 4.08 18.03 -10.01
C MET A 190 3.98 19.29 -10.90
N LEU A 191 3.94 20.51 -10.36
CA LEU A 191 3.86 21.71 -11.21
C LEU A 191 5.19 21.97 -11.93
N ALA A 192 5.15 21.94 -13.27
CA ALA A 192 6.20 22.52 -14.10
C ALA A 192 5.74 23.91 -14.54
N THR A 193 6.13 24.94 -13.79
CA THR A 193 6.05 26.32 -14.28
C THR A 193 7.37 26.62 -15.00
N CYS A 194 7.32 26.68 -16.33
CA CYS A 194 8.36 27.34 -17.12
C CYS A 194 8.03 28.84 -17.23
#